data_AF-A0A9J6F990-F1
#
_entry.id   AF-A0A9J6F990-F1
#
_cell.length_a   1.000
_cell.length_b   1.000
_cell.length_c   1.000
_cell.angle_alpha   90.00
_cell.angle_beta   90.00
_cell.angle_gamma   90.00
#
_symmetry.space_group_name_H-M   'P 1'
#
loop_
_entity.id
_entity.type
_entity.pdbx_description
1 polymer ?
#
loop_
_entity_poly.entity_id
_entity_poly.type
_entity_poly.pdbx_seq_one_letter_code
_entity_poly.pdbx_strand_id
1 'polypeptide(L)'
;MTLAKLAYNHRHTVTTVKIENAFGLLKQRFRQLRYVEFTTVDKITQFIVACCVLHNICLEARDCTVDDLLTDAEREERTEDLDGHNRGNQAELKASQPSQTARESAFRHLGELKRDNLAQLF
;
A
#
# COMPACT_ATOMS: atom_id res chain seq x y z
N MET A 1 8.56 -5.27 -29.56
CA MET A 1 7.86 -4.65 -28.41
C MET A 1 8.32 -3.20 -28.33
N THR A 2 7.43 -2.21 -28.43
CA THR A 2 7.82 -0.78 -28.52
C THR A 2 8.25 -0.24 -27.15
N LEU A 3 9.11 0.78 -27.12
CA LEU A 3 9.58 1.43 -25.89
C LEU A 3 8.41 1.97 -25.04
N ALA A 4 7.37 2.52 -25.69
CA ALA A 4 6.16 2.98 -25.01
C ALA A 4 5.41 1.85 -24.29
N LYS A 5 5.33 0.66 -24.91
CA LYS A 5 4.68 -0.51 -24.30
C LYS A 5 5.46 -1.02 -23.09
N LEU A 6 6.80 -1.03 -23.16
CA LEU A 6 7.66 -1.40 -22.03
C LEU A 6 7.47 -0.45 -20.84
N ALA A 7 7.47 0.86 -21.07
CA ALA A 7 7.28 1.85 -20.02
C ALA A 7 5.87 1.76 -19.38
N TYR A 8 4.84 1.55 -20.19
CA TYR A 8 3.47 1.32 -19.70
C TYR A 8 3.41 0.06 -18.84
N ASN A 9 3.90 -1.08 -19.36
CA ASN A 9 3.87 -2.35 -18.64
C ASN A 9 4.63 -2.26 -17.32
N HIS A 10 5.81 -1.64 -17.31
CA HIS A 10 6.57 -1.45 -16.08
C HIS A 10 5.78 -0.66 -15.02
N ARG A 11 5.23 0.50 -15.40
CA ARG A 11 4.43 1.33 -14.48
C ARG A 11 3.18 0.62 -13.98
N HIS A 12 2.53 -0.12 -14.86
CA HIS A 12 1.35 -0.91 -14.54
C HIS A 12 1.71 -1.98 -13.50
N THR A 13 2.71 -2.82 -13.78
CA THR A 13 3.16 -3.88 -12.86
C THR A 13 3.53 -3.32 -11.49
N VAL A 14 4.36 -2.27 -11.43
CA VAL A 14 4.77 -1.66 -10.14
C VAL A 14 3.56 -1.14 -9.35
N THR A 15 2.53 -0.64 -10.02
CA THR A 15 1.32 -0.14 -9.36
C THR A 15 0.46 -1.30 -8.86
N THR A 16 0.25 -2.33 -9.68
CA THR A 16 -0.52 -3.51 -9.33
C THR A 16 0.07 -4.25 -8.14
N VAL A 17 1.39 -4.47 -8.12
CA VAL A 17 2.09 -5.12 -7.00
C VAL A 17 1.82 -4.40 -5.67
N LYS A 18 1.87 -3.06 -5.65
CA LYS A 18 1.59 -2.28 -4.44
C LYS A 18 0.14 -2.43 -3.97
N ILE A 19 -0.80 -2.46 -4.91
CA ILE A 19 -2.22 -2.64 -4.62
C ILE A 19 -2.48 -4.04 -4.06
N GLU A 20 -1.92 -5.07 -4.70
CA GLU A 20 -2.03 -6.46 -4.26
C GLU A 20 -1.44 -6.64 -2.87
N ASN A 21 -0.26 -6.07 -2.60
CA ASN A 21 0.38 -6.09 -1.29
C ASN A 21 -0.48 -5.41 -0.21
N ALA A 22 -1.08 -4.26 -0.51
CA ALA A 22 -1.97 -3.57 0.43
C ALA A 22 -3.23 -4.41 0.74
N PHE A 23 -3.84 -5.02 -0.27
CA PHE A 23 -4.99 -5.90 -0.06
C PHE A 23 -4.62 -7.20 0.65
N GLY A 24 -3.41 -7.73 0.43
CA GLY A 24 -2.86 -8.85 1.17
C GLY A 24 -2.85 -8.55 2.66
N LEU A 25 -2.20 -7.45 3.06
CA LEU A 25 -2.13 -7.00 4.46
C LEU A 25 -3.50 -6.75 5.07
N LEU A 26 -4.42 -6.12 4.34
CA LEU A 26 -5.78 -5.88 4.80
C LEU A 26 -6.52 -7.20 5.11
N LYS A 27 -6.52 -8.16 4.18
CA LYS A 27 -7.17 -9.47 4.36
C LYS A 27 -6.54 -10.32 5.45
N GLN A 28 -5.25 -10.11 5.67
CA GLN A 28 -4.48 -10.88 6.63
C GLN A 28 -4.69 -10.36 8.06
N ARG A 29 -4.84 -9.04 8.24
CA ARG A 29 -5.28 -8.39 9.48
C ARG A 29 -6.74 -8.71 9.80
N PHE A 30 -7.64 -8.54 8.82
CA PHE A 30 -9.07 -8.80 8.98
C PHE A 30 -9.44 -10.13 8.32
N ARG A 31 -9.13 -11.24 8.99
CA ARG A 31 -9.40 -12.61 8.47
C ARG A 31 -10.86 -12.83 8.04
N GLN A 32 -11.81 -12.11 8.63
CA GLN A 32 -13.22 -12.11 8.26
C GLN A 32 -13.46 -11.69 6.79
N LEU A 33 -12.55 -10.93 6.17
CA LEU A 33 -12.62 -10.61 4.75
C LEU A 33 -12.42 -11.82 3.82
N ARG A 34 -11.93 -12.96 4.34
CA ARG A 34 -11.86 -14.22 3.57
C ARG A 34 -13.23 -14.88 3.42
N TYR A 35 -14.08 -14.75 4.43
CA TYR A 35 -15.41 -15.36 4.48
C TYR A 35 -16.40 -14.37 5.08
N VAL A 36 -17.07 -13.63 4.19
CA VAL A 36 -18.01 -12.58 4.57
C VAL A 36 -19.42 -13.16 4.53
N GLU A 37 -20.03 -13.40 5.70
CA GLU A 37 -21.38 -13.96 5.83
C GLU A 37 -22.49 -12.90 5.81
N PHE A 38 -22.28 -11.78 5.12
CA PHE A 38 -23.33 -10.76 4.98
C PHE A 38 -24.21 -11.07 3.77
N THR A 39 -25.51 -10.89 3.96
CA THR A 39 -26.53 -11.19 2.95
C THR A 39 -26.78 -10.06 1.96
N THR A 40 -26.32 -8.83 2.25
CA THR A 40 -26.54 -7.67 1.38
C THR A 40 -25.23 -7.01 0.99
N VAL A 41 -25.16 -6.55 -0.27
CA VAL A 41 -24.00 -5.83 -0.82
C VAL A 41 -23.71 -4.57 -0.03
N ASP A 42 -24.73 -3.87 0.46
CA ASP A 42 -24.56 -2.66 1.27
C ASP A 42 -23.79 -2.93 2.56
N LYS A 43 -24.13 -4.02 3.27
CA LYS A 43 -23.45 -4.42 4.51
C LYS A 43 -22.01 -4.86 4.23
N ILE A 44 -21.80 -5.61 3.15
CA ILE A 44 -20.45 -6.02 2.71
C ILE A 44 -19.60 -4.77 2.43
N THR A 45 -20.15 -3.81 1.70
CA THR A 45 -19.44 -2.59 1.32
C THR A 45 -19.09 -1.75 2.54
N GLN A 46 -20.04 -1.53 3.45
CA GLN A 46 -19.80 -0.81 4.70
C GLN A 46 -18.73 -1.50 5.56
N PHE A 47 -18.78 -2.83 5.65
CA PHE A 47 -17.80 -3.61 6.39
C PHE A 47 -16.39 -3.47 5.79
N ILE A 48 -16.24 -3.61 4.46
CA ILE A 48 -14.96 -3.45 3.77
C ILE A 48 -14.40 -2.04 4.01
N VAL A 49 -15.23 -1.00 3.88
CA VAL A 49 -14.81 0.39 4.13
C VAL A 49 -14.34 0.57 5.58
N ALA A 50 -15.07 0.02 6.56
CA ALA A 50 -14.66 0.06 7.96
C ALA A 50 -13.31 -0.62 8.19
N CYS A 51 -13.07 -1.79 7.57
CA CYS A 51 -11.78 -2.47 7.62
C CYS A 51 -10.66 -1.59 7.02
N CYS A 52 -10.89 -0.92 5.89
CA CYS A 52 -9.91 -0.01 5.28
C CYS A 52 -9.58 1.18 6.20
N VAL A 53 -10.60 1.80 6.82
CA VAL A 53 -10.40 2.93 7.74
C VAL A 53 -9.60 2.49 8.96
N LEU A 54 -9.98 1.37 9.59
CA LEU A 54 -9.26 0.83 10.74
C LEU A 54 -7.82 0.43 10.38
N HIS A 55 -7.61 -0.18 9.21
CA HIS A 55 -6.27 -0.50 8.71
C HIS A 55 -5.38 0.74 8.66
N ASN A 56 -5.90 1.83 8.08
CA ASN A 56 -5.17 3.08 7.95
C ASN A 56 -4.83 3.70 9.31
N ILE A 57 -5.76 3.66 10.26
CA ILE A 57 -5.52 4.13 11.65
C ILE A 57 -4.38 3.33 12.28
N CYS A 58 -4.38 2.01 12.11
CA CYS A 58 -3.33 1.18 12.70
C CYS A 58 -1.96 1.35 12.01
N LEU A 59 -1.94 1.62 10.69
CA LEU A 59 -0.73 2.01 9.98
C LEU A 59 -0.17 3.33 10.54
N GLU A 60 -1.03 4.32 10.78
CA GLU A 60 -0.65 5.61 11.36
C GLU A 60 -0.11 5.46 12.79
N ALA A 61 -0.73 4.58 13.58
CA ALA A 61 -0.30 4.25 14.94
C ALA A 61 0.98 3.40 14.99
N ARG A 62 1.51 2.94 13.84
CA ARG A 62 2.62 1.96 13.74
C ARG A 62 2.36 0.67 14.53
N ASP A 63 1.08 0.34 14.72
CA ASP A 63 0.58 -0.81 15.49
C ASP A 63 0.68 -2.14 14.71
N CYS A 64 1.13 -2.08 13.46
CA CYS A 64 1.43 -3.25 12.67
C CYS A 64 2.80 -3.07 12.04
N THR A 65 3.79 -3.80 12.54
CA THR A 65 4.90 -4.14 11.66
C THR A 65 4.33 -5.14 10.65
N VAL A 66 4.61 -4.89 9.38
CA VAL A 66 4.26 -5.80 8.27
C VAL A 66 4.77 -7.22 8.56
N ASP A 67 5.83 -7.31 9.35
CA ASP A 67 6.53 -8.50 9.81
C ASP A 67 5.70 -9.41 10.76
N ASP A 68 4.88 -8.82 11.64
CA ASP A 68 4.06 -9.57 12.62
C ASP A 68 2.87 -10.29 11.96
N LEU A 69 2.55 -9.86 10.75
CA LEU A 69 1.43 -10.34 9.99
C LEU A 69 1.87 -11.49 9.06
N LEU A 70 3.03 -11.40 8.41
CA LEU A 70 3.43 -12.40 7.42
C LEU A 70 3.60 -13.80 8.02
N THR A 71 3.16 -14.80 7.29
CA THR A 71 3.66 -16.16 7.47
C THR A 71 5.12 -16.26 7.04
N ASP A 72 5.86 -17.25 7.54
CA ASP A 72 7.28 -17.43 7.22
C ASP A 72 7.54 -17.47 5.69
N ALA A 73 6.63 -18.08 4.93
CA ALA A 73 6.68 -18.09 3.46
C ALA A 73 6.48 -16.70 2.83
N GLU A 74 5.58 -15.87 3.36
CA GLU A 74 5.32 -14.50 2.86
C GLU A 74 6.43 -13.50 3.27
N ARG A 75 7.22 -13.83 4.31
CA ARG A 75 8.44 -13.08 4.68
C ARG A 75 9.54 -13.28 3.64
N GLU A 76 9.79 -14.52 3.25
CA GLU A 76 10.84 -14.89 2.29
C GLU A 76 10.60 -14.24 0.92
N GLU A 77 9.37 -14.27 0.40
CA GLU A 77 8.98 -13.63 -0.87
C GLU A 77 9.17 -12.10 -0.85
N ARG A 78 8.87 -11.45 0.29
CA ARG A 78 9.03 -9.99 0.43
C ARG A 78 10.50 -9.55 0.49
N THR A 79 11.40 -10.39 1.02
CA THR A 79 12.85 -10.13 0.99
C THR A 79 13.43 -10.19 -0.43
N GLU A 80 12.89 -11.04 -1.31
CA GLU A 80 13.36 -11.15 -2.70
C GLU A 80 12.95 -9.93 -3.55
N ASP A 81 11.79 -9.33 -3.30
CA ASP A 81 11.31 -8.12 -3.98
C ASP A 81 12.17 -6.88 -3.72
N LEU A 82 12.81 -6.80 -2.54
CA LEU A 82 13.69 -5.68 -2.17
C LEU A 82 15.08 -5.78 -2.81
N ASP A 83 15.55 -6.99 -3.09
CA ASP A 83 16.89 -7.23 -3.66
C ASP A 83 16.88 -7.41 -5.19
N GLY A 84 15.73 -7.77 -5.78
CA GLY A 84 15.57 -8.05 -7.22
C GLY A 84 15.45 -6.82 -8.14
N HIS A 85 15.10 -5.63 -7.62
CA HIS A 85 14.78 -4.47 -8.47
C HIS A 85 15.85 -3.36 -8.48
N ASN A 86 16.96 -3.53 -7.76
CA ASN A 86 17.96 -2.46 -7.56
C ASN A 86 19.35 -2.74 -8.15
N ARG A 87 19.46 -3.63 -9.16
CA ARG A 87 20.74 -3.91 -9.81
C ARG A 87 21.15 -2.92 -10.91
N GLY A 88 20.24 -2.05 -11.37
CA GLY A 88 20.54 -1.12 -12.47
C GLY A 88 21.11 0.23 -12.08
N ASN A 89 20.62 0.85 -11.00
CA ASN A 89 20.74 2.32 -10.83
C ASN A 89 21.21 2.78 -9.44
N GLN A 90 21.80 1.90 -8.62
CA GLN A 90 22.08 2.21 -7.21
C GLN A 90 23.28 3.17 -6.99
N ALA A 91 24.15 3.37 -8.00
CA ALA A 91 25.33 4.22 -7.87
C ALA A 91 25.07 5.70 -8.16
N GLU A 92 24.13 6.04 -9.05
CA GLU A 92 23.91 7.43 -9.49
C GLU A 92 22.77 8.16 -8.75
N LEU A 93 21.83 7.44 -8.13
CA LEU A 93 20.65 8.05 -7.48
C LEU A 93 20.89 8.49 -6.02
N LYS A 94 21.95 8.02 -5.37
CA LYS A 94 22.24 8.37 -3.95
C LYS A 94 22.67 9.83 -3.75
N ALA A 95 23.06 10.53 -4.82
CA ALA A 95 23.53 11.92 -4.73
C ALA A 95 22.40 12.96 -4.70
N SER A 96 21.15 12.60 -5.04
CA SER A 96 20.08 13.59 -5.30
C SER A 96 18.73 13.28 -4.64
N GLN A 97 18.63 12.31 -3.72
CA GLN A 97 17.35 12.00 -3.08
C GLN A 97 17.16 12.75 -1.75
N PRO A 98 16.07 13.55 -1.60
CA PRO A 98 15.69 14.08 -0.30
C PRO A 98 15.30 12.93 0.65
N SER A 99 15.57 13.11 1.94
CA SER A 99 15.38 12.09 2.98
C SER A 99 13.99 11.46 2.91
N GLN A 100 13.90 10.15 3.12
CA GLN A 100 12.63 9.40 3.09
C GLN A 100 11.54 10.05 3.97
N THR A 101 11.94 10.71 5.06
CA THR A 101 11.12 11.54 5.94
C THR A 101 10.38 12.69 5.24
N ALA A 102 11.02 13.39 4.29
CA ALA A 102 10.41 14.52 3.58
C ALA A 102 9.33 14.07 2.59
N ARG A 103 9.50 12.87 2.03
CA ARG A 103 8.52 12.29 1.11
C ARG A 103 7.27 11.84 1.85
N GLU A 104 7.45 11.22 3.02
CA GLU A 104 6.36 10.83 3.92
C GLU A 104 5.59 12.04 4.48
N SER A 105 6.28 13.11 4.85
CA SER A 105 5.62 14.34 5.31
C SER A 105 4.80 14.99 4.22
N ALA A 106 5.28 14.98 2.96
CA ALA A 106 4.54 15.50 1.82
C ALA A 106 3.25 14.71 1.53
N PHE A 107 3.28 13.38 1.64
CA PHE A 107 2.07 12.56 1.46
C PHE A 107 1.06 12.73 2.60
N ARG A 108 1.52 12.87 3.85
CA ARG A 108 0.64 13.19 4.99
C ARG A 108 -0.02 14.56 4.82
N HIS A 109 0.76 15.58 4.46
CA HIS A 109 0.24 16.92 4.22
C HIS A 109 -0.78 16.97 3.06
N LEU A 110 -0.53 16.21 1.99
CA LEU A 110 -1.49 16.09 0.89
C LEU A 110 -2.79 15.39 1.32
N GLY A 111 -2.68 14.42 2.22
CA GLY A 111 -3.83 13.76 2.84
C GLY A 111 -4.67 14.72 3.68
N GLU A 112 -4.02 15.55 4.52
CA GLU A 112 -4.66 16.61 5.31
C GLU A 112 -5.41 17.60 4.42
N LEU A 113 -4.75 18.17 3.41
CA LEU A 113 -5.38 19.11 2.48
C LEU A 113 -6.60 18.52 1.77
N LYS A 114 -6.54 17.25 1.36
CA LYS A 114 -7.67 16.57 0.72
C LYS A 114 -8.82 16.34 1.71
N ARG A 115 -8.53 16.01 2.97
CA ARG A 115 -9.55 15.87 4.03
C ARG A 115 -10.23 17.20 4.31
N ASP A 116 -9.45 18.27 4.47
CA ASP A 116 -9.96 19.60 4.80
C ASP A 116 -10.81 20.18 3.66
N ASN A 117 -10.40 19.94 2.41
CA ASN A 117 -11.16 20.38 1.24
C ASN A 117 -12.50 19.64 1.10
N LEU A 118 -12.55 18.35 1.47
CA LEU A 118 -13.81 17.61 1.56
C LEU A 118 -14.70 18.09 2.71
N ALA A 119 -14.11 18.49 3.84
CA ALA A 119 -14.85 19.02 4.99
C ALA A 119 -15.48 20.40 4.71
N GLN A 120 -14.91 21.18 3.79
CA GLN A 120 -15.46 22.48 3.36
C GLN A 120 -16.58 22.35 2.30
N LEU A 121 -16.84 21.14 1.79
CA LEU A 121 -17.86 20.88 0.78
C LEU A 121 -19.25 20.52 1.37
N PHE A 122 -19.38 20.51 2.70
CA PHE A 122 -20.61 20.24 3.47
C PHE A 122 -20.86 21.36 4.49
#